data_AF-A0A528ISB6-F1
#
_entry.id   AF-A0A528ISB6-F1
#
_cell.length_a   1.000
_cell.length_b   1.000
_cell.length_c   1.000
_cell.angle_alpha   90.00
_cell.angle_beta   90.00
_cell.angle_gamma   90.00
#
_symmetry.space_group_name_H-M   'P 1'
#
loop_
_entity.id
_entity.type
_entity.pdbx_description
1 polymer ?
#
loop_
_entity_poly.entity_id
_entity_poly.type
_entity_poly.pdbx_seq_one_letter_code
_entity_poly.pdbx_strand_id
1 'polypeptide(L)'
;WVKEAGFSEFPKDTAGFLELCKALQAKGHPAGFTHGHGVGDGNNYAHWLLWSHGGQMVDESGKVTINSPETLKAIEYAQELYKTFIPGTESWLDVNNNRAFLAGELGVIANGISVYN
;
A
#
# COMPACT_ATOMS: atom_id res chain seq x y z
N TRP A 1 14.73 0.42 -10.53
CA TRP A 1 13.53 -0.42 -10.70
C TRP A 1 12.33 0.26 -11.34
N VAL A 2 11.80 1.41 -10.88
CA VAL A 2 10.60 2.04 -11.51
C VAL A 2 10.77 2.28 -13.02
N LYS A 3 11.90 2.87 -13.45
CA LYS A 3 12.21 3.03 -14.89
C LYS A 3 12.35 1.69 -15.62
N GLU A 4 12.98 0.71 -14.98
CA GLU A 4 13.12 -0.64 -15.54
C GLU A 4 11.77 -1.36 -15.66
N ALA A 5 10.80 -1.03 -14.81
CA ALA A 5 9.41 -1.47 -14.88
C ALA A 5 8.62 -0.79 -16.00
N GLY A 6 9.23 0.13 -16.76
CA GLY A 6 8.62 0.80 -17.90
C GLY A 6 7.94 2.13 -17.58
N PHE A 7 8.10 2.64 -16.36
CA PHE A 7 7.49 3.88 -15.91
C PHE A 7 8.50 5.03 -15.94
N SER A 8 8.24 6.06 -16.75
CA SER A 8 9.10 7.26 -16.82
C SER A 8 9.01 8.12 -15.56
N GLU A 9 7.83 8.11 -14.91
CA GLU A 9 7.55 8.79 -13.65
C GLU A 9 6.73 7.88 -12.73
N PHE A 10 6.71 8.21 -11.43
CA PHE A 10 5.89 7.50 -10.47
C PHE A 10 4.41 7.86 -10.68
N PRO A 11 3.48 6.88 -10.72
CA PRO A 11 2.06 7.13 -10.92
C PRO A 11 1.45 8.06 -9.87
N LYS A 12 0.47 8.86 -10.28
CA LYS A 12 -0.23 9.83 -9.41
C LYS A 12 -1.67 9.42 -9.08
N ASP A 13 -2.11 8.28 -9.61
CA ASP A 13 -3.42 7.68 -9.35
C ASP A 13 -3.27 6.22 -8.93
N THR A 14 -4.32 5.65 -8.34
CA THR A 14 -4.33 4.29 -7.82
C THR A 14 -4.25 3.25 -8.95
N ALA A 15 -4.89 3.51 -10.10
CA ALA A 15 -4.85 2.61 -11.25
C ALA A 15 -3.42 2.42 -11.78
N GLY A 16 -2.71 3.52 -12.04
CA GLY A 16 -1.32 3.48 -12.48
C GLY A 16 -0.39 2.93 -11.39
N PHE A 17 -0.67 3.21 -10.12
CA PHE A 17 0.10 2.65 -9.02
C PHE A 17 0.00 1.11 -8.95
N LEU A 18 -1.19 0.55 -9.13
CA LEU A 18 -1.38 -0.90 -9.22
C LEU A 18 -0.61 -1.53 -10.39
N GLU A 19 -0.65 -0.89 -11.57
CA GLU A 19 0.10 -1.36 -12.73
C GLU A 19 1.62 -1.30 -12.50
N LEU A 20 2.11 -0.28 -11.81
CA LEU A 20 3.50 -0.21 -11.38
C LEU A 20 3.86 -1.38 -10.46
N CYS A 21 3.05 -1.67 -9.45
CA CYS A 21 3.31 -2.77 -8.51
C CYS A 21 3.33 -4.14 -9.22
N LYS A 22 2.42 -4.38 -10.17
CA LYS A 22 2.45 -5.59 -11.02
C LYS A 22 3.73 -5.69 -11.84
N ALA A 23 4.15 -4.59 -12.48
CA ALA A 23 5.36 -4.55 -13.30
C ALA A 23 6.63 -4.74 -12.47
N LEU A 24 6.67 -4.19 -11.26
CA LEU A 24 7.76 -4.36 -10.30
C LEU A 24 7.85 -5.81 -9.80
N GLN A 25 6.71 -6.42 -9.43
CA GLN A 25 6.66 -7.84 -9.05
C GLN A 25 7.17 -8.74 -10.18
N ALA A 26 6.73 -8.51 -11.42
CA ALA A 26 7.18 -9.27 -12.60
C ALA A 26 8.70 -9.19 -12.84
N LYS A 27 9.38 -8.19 -12.25
CA LYS A 27 10.83 -7.99 -12.32
C LYS A 27 11.57 -8.43 -11.05
N GLY A 28 10.90 -9.05 -10.10
CA GLY A 28 11.49 -9.52 -8.85
C GLY A 28 11.68 -8.44 -7.79
N HIS A 29 10.99 -7.30 -7.92
CA HIS A 29 11.05 -6.19 -6.97
C HIS A 29 9.66 -5.86 -6.40
N PRO A 30 8.94 -6.83 -5.80
CA PRO A 30 7.55 -6.66 -5.38
C PRO A 30 7.38 -5.50 -4.39
N ALA A 31 6.14 -5.05 -4.21
CA ALA A 31 5.78 -4.19 -3.08
C ALA A 31 5.62 -5.03 -1.80
N GLY A 32 5.54 -4.38 -0.64
CA GLY A 32 5.26 -5.09 0.61
C GLY A 32 4.86 -4.13 1.71
N PHE A 33 3.58 -4.11 2.05
CA PHE A 33 3.03 -3.23 3.10
C PHE A 33 2.49 -4.04 4.28
N THR A 34 2.57 -3.42 5.45
CA THR A 34 2.17 -3.99 6.73
C THR A 34 0.67 -4.25 6.79
N HIS A 35 0.27 -5.52 6.95
CA HIS A 35 -1.13 -5.94 7.17
C HIS A 35 -1.38 -6.50 8.58
N GLY A 36 -0.34 -6.70 9.38
CA GLY A 36 -0.50 -7.03 10.80
C GLY A 36 -0.83 -5.80 11.66
N HIS A 37 -0.65 -5.92 12.97
CA HIS A 37 -0.96 -4.84 13.94
C HIS A 37 0.10 -3.71 13.97
N GLY A 38 0.50 -3.20 12.80
CA GLY A 38 1.36 -2.02 12.67
C GLY A 38 0.56 -0.72 12.78
N VAL A 39 0.75 0.02 13.87
CA VAL A 39 -0.07 1.19 14.20
C VAL A 39 0.34 2.42 13.39
N GLY A 40 1.59 2.48 12.94
CA GLY A 40 2.08 3.55 12.07
C GLY A 40 1.77 3.27 10.61
N ASP A 41 2.51 2.34 10.03
CA ASP A 41 2.56 2.12 8.58
C ASP A 41 1.30 1.42 8.09
N GLY A 42 0.86 0.40 8.83
CA GLY A 42 -0.37 -0.33 8.53
C GLY A 42 -1.59 0.58 8.52
N ASN A 43 -1.75 1.41 9.55
CA ASN A 43 -2.86 2.37 9.60
C ASN A 43 -2.75 3.45 8.53
N ASN A 44 -1.56 3.99 8.26
CA ASN A 44 -1.38 5.01 7.22
C ASN A 44 -1.77 4.46 5.84
N TYR A 45 -1.35 3.23 5.54
CA TYR A 45 -1.75 2.53 4.32
C TYR A 45 -3.27 2.30 4.26
N ALA A 46 -3.88 1.82 5.33
CA ALA A 46 -5.33 1.59 5.39
C ALA A 46 -6.15 2.88 5.19
N HIS A 47 -5.73 3.99 5.79
CA HIS A 47 -6.38 5.29 5.56
C HIS A 47 -6.19 5.80 4.14
N TRP A 48 -4.99 5.65 3.57
CA TRP A 48 -4.74 6.01 2.17
C TRP A 48 -5.64 5.23 1.22
N LEU A 49 -5.81 3.91 1.42
CA LEU A 49 -6.75 3.10 0.64
C LEU A 49 -8.17 3.65 0.72
N LEU A 50 -8.65 3.88 1.94
CA LEU A 50 -10.00 4.38 2.17
C LEU A 50 -10.24 5.72 1.47
N TRP A 51 -9.37 6.70 1.72
CA TRP A 51 -9.54 8.07 1.23
C TRP A 51 -9.28 8.22 -0.27
N SER A 52 -8.34 7.45 -0.83
CA SER A 52 -8.08 7.46 -2.28
C SER A 52 -9.25 6.95 -3.12
N HIS A 53 -10.18 6.23 -2.49
CA HIS A 53 -11.41 5.74 -3.13
C HIS A 53 -12.66 6.52 -2.70
N GLY A 54 -12.49 7.63 -1.98
CA GLY A 54 -13.59 8.49 -1.52
C GLY A 54 -14.34 7.98 -0.30
N GLY A 55 -13.85 6.93 0.35
CA GLY A 55 -14.43 6.44 1.61
C GLY A 55 -14.02 7.31 2.79
N GLN A 56 -14.73 7.19 3.90
CA GLN A 56 -14.47 7.93 5.13
C GLN A 56 -14.93 7.13 6.35
N MET A 57 -14.27 7.28 7.49
CA MET A 57 -14.65 6.57 8.70
C MET A 57 -15.90 7.18 9.36
N VAL A 58 -15.92 8.51 9.41
CA VAL A 58 -17.00 9.34 9.94
C VAL A 58 -17.23 10.53 9.01
N ASP A 59 -18.46 11.06 8.96
CA ASP A 59 -18.76 12.31 8.25
C ASP A 59 -18.46 13.55 9.10
N GLU A 60 -18.67 14.74 8.54
CA GLU A 60 -18.45 16.02 9.22
C GLU A 60 -19.29 16.19 10.50
N SER A 61 -20.40 15.46 10.63
CA SER A 61 -21.24 15.46 11.84
C SER A 61 -20.78 14.45 12.90
N GLY A 62 -19.74 13.68 12.62
CA GLY A 62 -19.22 12.62 13.49
C GLY A 62 -19.99 11.30 13.36
N LYS A 63 -20.89 11.16 12.38
CA LYS A 63 -21.61 9.90 12.16
C LYS A 63 -20.70 8.89 11.47
N VAL A 64 -20.66 7.66 11.99
CA VAL A 64 -19.93 6.54 11.38
C VAL A 64 -20.49 6.24 9.99
N THR A 65 -19.62 6.31 8.99
CA THR A 65 -19.98 6.17 7.55
C THR A 65 -19.08 5.18 6.81
N ILE A 66 -18.22 4.45 7.52
CA ILE A 66 -17.24 3.51 6.95
C ILE A 66 -17.87 2.40 6.08
N ASN A 67 -19.11 2.00 6.33
CA ASN A 67 -19.79 1.01 5.48
C ASN A 67 -20.44 1.71 4.28
N SER A 68 -19.66 1.87 3.21
CA SER A 68 -20.11 2.55 1.99
C SER A 68 -19.61 1.84 0.71
N PRO A 69 -20.21 2.12 -0.46
CA PRO A 69 -19.72 1.62 -1.74
C PRO A 69 -18.25 2.00 -2.03
N GLU A 70 -17.81 3.16 -1.56
CA GLU A 70 -16.44 3.65 -1.70
C GLU A 70 -15.46 2.80 -0.88
N THR A 71 -15.81 2.45 0.35
CA THR A 71 -15.02 1.52 1.18
C THR A 71 -14.93 0.14 0.53
N LEU A 72 -16.01 -0.35 -0.08
CA LEU A 72 -15.98 -1.63 -0.79
C LEU A 72 -14.99 -1.59 -1.97
N LYS A 73 -15.01 -0.50 -2.77
CA LYS A 73 -14.04 -0.30 -3.86
C LYS A 73 -12.59 -0.25 -3.35
N ALA A 74 -12.36 0.39 -2.20
CA ALA A 74 -11.04 0.41 -1.58
C ALA A 74 -10.56 -1.00 -1.20
N ILE A 75 -11.45 -1.84 -0.68
CA ILE A 75 -11.14 -3.24 -0.32
C ILE A 75 -10.86 -4.06 -1.59
N GLU A 76 -11.68 -3.93 -2.63
CA GLU A 76 -11.46 -4.62 -3.92
C GLU A 76 -10.10 -4.24 -4.52
N TYR A 77 -9.77 -2.95 -4.51
CA TYR A 77 -8.45 -2.48 -4.93
C TYR A 77 -7.32 -3.04 -4.05
N ALA A 78 -7.49 -3.05 -2.73
CA ALA A 78 -6.50 -3.59 -1.80
C ALA A 78 -6.24 -5.09 -2.05
N GLN A 79 -7.28 -5.86 -2.41
CA GLN A 79 -7.13 -7.27 -2.79
C GLN A 79 -6.30 -7.45 -4.06
N GLU A 80 -6.50 -6.61 -5.09
CA GLU A 80 -5.68 -6.66 -6.31
C GLU A 80 -4.24 -6.20 -6.04
N LEU A 81 -4.07 -5.16 -5.24
CA LEU A 81 -2.75 -4.67 -4.86
C LEU A 81 -1.98 -5.72 -4.05
N TYR A 82 -2.63 -6.39 -3.09
CA TYR A 82 -2.03 -7.41 -2.25
C TYR A 82 -1.43 -8.58 -3.06
N LYS A 83 -2.03 -8.95 -4.19
CA LYS A 83 -1.47 -9.99 -5.07
C LYS A 83 -0.09 -9.66 -5.61
N THR A 84 0.30 -8.38 -5.60
CA THR A 84 1.61 -7.90 -6.04
C THR A 84 2.69 -7.97 -4.96
N PHE A 85 2.30 -8.31 -3.72
CA PHE A 85 3.20 -8.22 -2.56
C PHE A 85 4.13 -9.42 -2.45
N ILE A 86 5.24 -9.22 -1.73
CA ILE A 86 6.05 -10.33 -1.23
C ILE A 86 5.21 -11.18 -0.24
N PRO A 87 5.43 -12.50 -0.13
CA PRO A 87 4.70 -13.33 0.83
C PRO A 87 4.93 -12.91 2.30
N GLY A 88 3.88 -13.03 3.12
CA GLY A 88 3.97 -12.98 4.59
C GLY A 88 3.68 -11.62 5.24
N THR A 89 3.27 -10.62 4.46
CA THR A 89 2.95 -9.26 4.92
C THR A 89 1.83 -9.19 5.97
N GLU A 90 1.06 -10.26 6.12
CA GLU A 90 -0.12 -10.40 6.98
C GLU A 90 0.27 -10.45 8.46
N SER A 91 1.53 -10.83 8.71
CA SER A 91 2.14 -10.87 10.03
C SER A 91 3.10 -9.72 10.29
N TRP A 92 3.28 -8.81 9.32
CA TRP A 92 4.22 -7.72 9.45
C TRP A 92 3.73 -6.66 10.43
N LEU A 93 4.67 -6.08 11.15
CA LEU A 93 4.55 -4.83 11.90
C LEU A 93 5.33 -3.72 11.18
N ASP A 94 5.28 -2.49 11.69
CA ASP A 94 5.89 -1.30 11.08
C ASP A 94 7.41 -1.42 10.83
N VAL A 95 8.12 -2.34 11.49
CA VAL A 95 9.56 -2.52 11.27
C VAL A 95 9.90 -3.46 10.12
N ASN A 96 8.95 -4.31 9.71
CA ASN A 96 9.22 -5.40 8.77
C ASN A 96 9.42 -4.89 7.34
N ASN A 97 8.55 -4.00 6.87
CA ASN A 97 8.68 -3.36 5.55
C ASN A 97 10.02 -2.60 5.43
N ASN A 98 10.51 -1.96 6.49
CA ASN A 98 11.79 -1.24 6.51
C ASN A 98 12.97 -2.18 6.29
N ARG A 99 13.00 -3.27 7.06
CA ARG A 99 14.06 -4.27 6.94
C ARG A 99 14.08 -4.90 5.55
N ALA A 100 12.91 -5.27 5.02
CA ALA A 100 12.80 -5.87 3.70
C ALA A 100 13.20 -4.88 2.58
N PHE A 101 12.81 -3.59 2.70
CA PHE A 101 13.23 -2.56 1.75
C PHE A 101 14.74 -2.32 1.78
N LEU A 102 15.33 -2.16 2.97
CA LEU A 102 16.77 -1.96 3.14
C LEU A 102 17.61 -3.17 2.72
N ALA A 103 17.04 -4.38 2.82
CA ALA A 103 17.64 -5.60 2.28
C ALA A 103 17.55 -5.72 0.75
N GLY A 104 16.85 -4.78 0.08
CA GLY A 104 16.68 -4.80 -1.37
C GLY A 104 15.61 -5.78 -1.86
N GLU A 105 14.72 -6.25 -0.98
CA GLU A 105 13.67 -7.22 -1.32
C GLU A 105 12.41 -6.54 -1.87
N LEU A 106 12.20 -5.26 -1.56
CA LEU A 106 10.99 -4.51 -1.92
C LEU A 106 11.29 -3.33 -2.83
N GLY A 107 10.53 -3.19 -3.92
CA GLY A 107 10.64 -2.03 -4.80
C GLY A 107 9.88 -0.80 -4.32
N VAL A 108 8.85 -0.99 -3.49
CA VAL A 108 8.02 0.09 -2.94
C VAL A 108 7.55 -0.31 -1.54
N ILE A 109 7.56 0.65 -0.61
CA ILE A 109 6.93 0.57 0.71
C ILE A 109 6.05 1.80 0.96
N ALA A 110 5.01 1.64 1.79
CA ALA A 110 4.27 2.73 2.39
C ALA A 110 4.82 2.96 3.80
N ASN A 111 5.75 3.90 3.96
CA ASN A 111 6.33 4.27 5.25
C ASN A 111 6.75 5.75 5.26
N GLY A 112 6.85 6.34 6.45
CA GLY A 112 7.48 7.64 6.70
C GLY A 112 9.01 7.57 6.74
N ILE A 113 9.64 8.59 7.34
CA ILE A 113 11.11 8.75 7.37
C ILE A 113 11.84 7.67 8.19
N SER A 114 11.12 6.90 9.00
CA SER A 114 11.69 5.88 9.89
C SER A 114 12.49 4.80 9.15
N VAL A 115 12.26 4.57 7.85
CA VAL A 115 13.06 3.64 7.05
C VAL A 115 14.54 4.03 6.93
N TYR A 116 14.86 5.32 7.08
CA TYR A 116 16.23 5.83 6.90
C TYR A 116 16.98 6.04 8.23
N ASN A 117 16.36 5.68 9.35
CA ASN A 117 16.93 5.87 10.70
C ASN A 117 17.36 4.54 11.33
#